data_AF-A0AAU1EP74-F1
#
_entry.id   AF-A0AAU1EP74-F1
#
_cell.length_a   1.000
_cell.length_b   1.000
_cell.length_c   1.000
_cell.angle_alpha   90.00
_cell.angle_beta   90.00
_cell.angle_gamma   90.00
#
_symmetry.space_group_name_H-M   'P 1'
#
loop_
_entity.id
_entity.type
_entity.pdbx_description
1 polymer ?
#
loop_
_entity_poly.entity_id
_entity_poly.type
_entity_poly.pdbx_seq_one_letter_code
_entity_poly.pdbx_strand_id
1 'polypeptide(L)'
;MPTSRLLWWGGLAAAAAGAVLSVIGWYGVSGERFAERQIPYLASCTVPGAALLVAGAVLLAAAGRMAGTAGQEASGAPAAVPSPDVPPFEPPSSDGPVVCVPGGTLAHRPDCPLVAGKPEVEPVGDRVLDPCPVCEPQV
;
A
#
# COMPACT_ATOMS: atom_id res chain seq x y z
N MET A 1 -31.08 -11.39 -6.34
CA MET A 1 -29.78 -11.24 -5.65
C MET A 1 -29.90 -10.33 -4.42
N PRO A 2 -30.64 -10.72 -3.37
CA PRO A 2 -30.71 -9.93 -2.13
C PRO A 2 -29.36 -9.94 -1.38
N THR A 3 -28.64 -11.06 -1.41
CA THR A 3 -27.37 -11.24 -0.68
C THR A 3 -26.26 -10.29 -1.15
N SER A 4 -26.14 -10.02 -2.46
CA SER A 4 -25.13 -9.07 -2.97
C SER A 4 -25.40 -7.65 -2.51
N ARG A 5 -26.67 -7.23 -2.44
CA ARG A 5 -27.07 -5.92 -1.90
C ARG A 5 -26.78 -5.83 -0.41
N LEU A 6 -27.07 -6.88 0.36
CA LEU A 6 -26.73 -6.93 1.80
C LEU A 6 -25.21 -6.80 2.02
N LEU A 7 -24.40 -7.51 1.24
CA LEU A 7 -22.94 -7.48 1.34
C LEU A 7 -22.37 -6.12 0.93
N TRP A 8 -22.94 -5.49 -0.11
CA TRP A 8 -22.52 -4.16 -0.55
C TRP A 8 -22.86 -3.07 0.49
N TRP A 9 -24.12 -3.02 0.95
CA TRP A 9 -24.53 -2.06 1.98
C TRP A 9 -23.86 -2.30 3.32
N GLY A 10 -23.74 -3.57 3.74
CA GLY A 10 -23.01 -3.95 4.95
C GLY A 10 -21.54 -3.59 4.86
N GLY A 11 -20.91 -3.79 3.70
CA GLY A 11 -19.54 -3.40 3.44
C GLY A 11 -19.32 -1.89 3.50
N LEU A 12 -20.19 -1.10 2.88
CA LEU A 12 -20.15 0.36 2.97
C LEU A 12 -20.34 0.85 4.41
N ALA A 13 -21.32 0.32 5.13
CA ALA A 13 -21.60 0.71 6.50
C ALA A 13 -20.41 0.39 7.43
N ALA A 14 -19.84 -0.82 7.30
CA ALA A 14 -18.66 -1.21 8.06
C ALA A 14 -17.43 -0.36 7.73
N ALA A 15 -17.17 -0.09 6.45
CA ALA A 15 -16.05 0.75 6.03
C ALA A 15 -16.18 2.19 6.53
N ALA A 16 -17.38 2.78 6.40
CA ALA A 16 -17.65 4.13 6.88
C ALA A 16 -17.53 4.23 8.41
N ALA A 17 -18.13 3.29 9.15
CA ALA A 17 -18.01 3.25 10.60
C ALA A 17 -16.55 3.07 11.05
N GLY A 18 -15.81 2.20 10.38
CA GLY A 18 -14.38 2.00 10.60
C GLY A 18 -13.57 3.28 10.41
N ALA A 19 -13.80 4.00 9.30
CA ALA A 19 -13.14 5.26 9.02
C ALA A 19 -13.43 6.33 10.09
N VAL A 20 -14.70 6.46 10.51
CA VAL A 20 -15.10 7.39 11.57
C VAL A 20 -14.40 7.06 12.89
N LEU A 21 -14.37 5.78 13.28
CA LEU A 21 -13.66 5.35 14.50
C LEU A 21 -12.15 5.60 14.40
N SER A 22 -11.52 5.34 13.26
CA SER A 22 -10.11 5.65 13.05
C SER A 22 -9.81 7.15 13.19
N VAL A 23 -10.67 8.02 12.67
CA VAL A 23 -10.53 9.49 12.83
C VAL A 23 -10.69 9.90 14.30
N ILE A 24 -11.69 9.36 15.00
CA ILE A 24 -11.89 9.62 16.44
C ILE A 24 -10.68 9.15 17.25
N GLY A 25 -10.18 7.95 16.97
CA GLY A 25 -9.00 7.39 17.63
C GLY A 25 -7.75 8.22 17.38
N TRP A 26 -7.51 8.64 16.14
CA TRP A 26 -6.43 9.56 15.78
C TRP A 26 -6.51 10.88 16.55
N TYR A 27 -7.70 11.49 16.63
CA TYR A 27 -7.91 12.72 17.36
C TYR A 27 -7.64 12.56 18.86
N GLY A 28 -8.10 11.45 19.46
CA GLY A 28 -7.85 11.13 20.87
C GLY A 28 -6.37 10.93 21.19
N VAL A 29 -5.65 10.17 20.36
CA VAL A 29 -4.20 9.97 20.51
C VAL A 29 -3.42 11.27 20.34
N SER A 30 -3.77 12.09 19.35
CA SER A 30 -3.09 13.36 19.06
C SER A 30 -3.26 14.40 20.17
N GLY A 31 -4.38 14.33 20.92
CA GLY A 31 -4.63 15.20 22.07
C GLY A 31 -3.91 14.77 23.35
N GLU A 32 -3.22 13.62 23.35
CA GLU A 32 -2.66 13.02 24.56
C GLU A 32 -1.12 13.01 24.54
N ARG A 33 -0.51 13.61 25.57
CA ARG A 33 0.95 13.75 25.67
C ARG A 33 1.66 12.54 26.28
N PHE A 34 0.94 11.69 27.00
CA PHE A 34 1.50 10.54 27.67
C PHE A 34 1.13 9.25 26.93
N ALA A 35 2.12 8.49 26.48
CA ALA A 35 1.91 7.25 25.73
C ALA A 35 1.03 6.24 26.49
N GLU A 36 1.17 6.15 27.82
CA GLU A 36 0.34 5.28 28.67
C GLU A 36 -1.16 5.64 28.61
N ARG A 37 -1.49 6.92 28.40
CA ARG A 37 -2.87 7.40 28.26
C ARG A 37 -3.38 7.31 26.82
N GLN A 38 -2.54 6.95 25.85
CA GLN A 38 -2.94 6.71 24.45
C GLN A 38 -3.55 5.32 24.25
N ILE A 39 -3.16 4.34 25.08
CA ILE A 39 -3.62 2.93 24.97
C ILE A 39 -5.16 2.81 24.91
N PRO A 40 -5.95 3.53 25.74
CA PRO A 40 -7.41 3.45 25.68
C PRO A 40 -8.00 3.90 24.33
N TYR A 41 -7.45 4.94 23.68
CA TYR A 41 -7.94 5.41 22.38
C TYR A 41 -7.61 4.41 21.26
N LEU A 42 -6.42 3.82 21.30
CA LEU A 42 -6.02 2.78 20.35
C LEU A 42 -6.92 1.55 20.48
N ALA A 43 -7.16 1.09 21.72
CA ALA A 43 -7.96 -0.10 21.99
C ALA A 43 -9.45 0.08 21.66
N SER A 44 -10.02 1.26 21.92
CA SER A 44 -11.47 1.51 21.75
C SER A 44 -11.86 2.04 20.37
N CYS A 45 -10.99 2.78 19.69
CA CYS A 45 -11.32 3.44 18.42
C CYS A 45 -10.44 2.96 17.27
N THR A 46 -9.11 3.06 17.38
CA THR A 46 -8.23 2.85 16.22
C THR A 46 -8.19 1.40 15.77
N VAL A 47 -7.97 0.45 16.69
CA VAL A 47 -7.91 -0.99 16.36
C VAL A 47 -9.26 -1.51 15.88
N PRO A 48 -10.39 -1.28 16.58
CA PRO A 48 -11.71 -1.67 16.07
C PRO A 48 -12.07 -0.97 14.75
N GLY A 49 -11.71 0.31 14.60
CA GLY A 49 -11.94 1.08 13.39
C GLY A 49 -11.21 0.50 12.18
N ALA A 50 -9.93 0.17 12.34
CA ALA A 50 -9.14 -0.49 11.31
C ALA A 50 -9.72 -1.87 10.94
N ALA A 51 -10.13 -2.66 11.94
CA ALA A 51 -10.76 -3.96 11.70
C ALA A 51 -12.06 -3.84 10.90
N LEU A 52 -12.93 -2.88 11.24
CA LEU A 52 -14.17 -2.61 10.50
C LEU A 52 -13.91 -2.10 9.07
N LEU A 53 -12.88 -1.25 8.89
CA LEU A 53 -12.46 -0.80 7.57
C LEU A 53 -12.05 -1.96 6.66
N VAL A 54 -11.19 -2.85 7.17
CA VAL A 54 -10.73 -4.04 6.44
C VAL A 54 -11.90 -4.98 6.16
N ALA A 55 -12.73 -5.28 7.16
CA ALA A 55 -13.92 -6.12 6.98
C ALA A 55 -14.87 -5.52 5.92
N GLY A 56 -15.12 -4.21 5.95
CA GLY A 56 -15.93 -3.51 4.96
C GLY A 56 -15.38 -3.65 3.54
N ALA A 57 -14.06 -3.47 3.36
CA ALA A 57 -13.39 -3.66 2.08
C ALA A 57 -13.52 -5.09 1.55
N VAL A 58 -13.38 -6.10 2.42
CA VAL A 58 -13.55 -7.52 2.07
C VAL A 58 -14.99 -7.80 1.61
N LEU A 59 -15.99 -7.28 2.31
CA LEU A 59 -17.40 -7.44 1.96
C LEU A 59 -17.73 -6.77 0.61
N LEU A 60 -17.19 -5.57 0.35
CA LEU A 60 -17.36 -4.87 -0.92
C LEU A 60 -16.72 -5.64 -2.08
N ALA A 61 -15.51 -6.15 -1.88
CA ALA A 61 -14.84 -6.99 -2.87
C ALA A 61 -15.63 -8.28 -3.15
N ALA A 62 -16.17 -8.93 -2.11
CA ALA A 62 -17.03 -10.10 -2.26
C ALA A 62 -18.31 -9.78 -3.05
N ALA A 63 -18.98 -8.67 -2.72
CA ALA A 63 -20.17 -8.19 -3.43
C ALA A 63 -19.89 -7.95 -4.92
N GLY A 64 -18.75 -7.33 -5.25
CA GLY A 64 -18.31 -7.10 -6.63
C GLY A 64 -18.06 -8.40 -7.41
N ARG A 65 -17.43 -9.40 -6.78
CA ARG A 65 -17.21 -10.72 -7.41
C ARG A 65 -18.52 -11.42 -7.75
N MET A 66 -19.51 -11.42 -6.84
CA MET A 66 -20.81 -12.05 -7.12
C MET A 66 -21.64 -11.30 -8.17
N ALA A 67 -21.50 -9.98 -8.25
CA ALA A 67 -22.11 -9.21 -9.34
C ALA A 67 -21.46 -9.54 -10.69
N GLY A 68 -20.14 -9.74 -10.72
CA GLY A 68 -19.40 -10.16 -11.91
C GLY A 68 -19.72 -11.58 -12.38
N THR A 69 -19.87 -12.55 -11.47
CA THR A 69 -20.24 -13.94 -11.83
C THR A 69 -21.64 -14.04 -12.44
N ALA A 70 -22.59 -13.24 -11.96
CA ALA A 70 -23.95 -13.18 -12.51
C ALA A 70 -24.00 -12.56 -13.93
N GLY A 71 -23.07 -11.66 -14.24
CA GLY A 71 -22.92 -11.10 -15.59
C GLY A 71 -22.24 -12.07 -16.57
N GLN A 72 -21.46 -13.02 -16.06
CA GLN A 72 -20.68 -13.98 -16.87
C GLN A 72 -21.52 -15.18 -17.36
N GLU A 73 -22.63 -15.53 -16.70
CA GLU A 73 -23.57 -16.55 -17.22
C GLU A 73 -24.42 -16.05 -18.41
N ALA A 74 -24.57 -14.72 -18.57
CA ALA A 74 -25.34 -14.11 -19.66
C ALA A 74 -24.50 -13.76 -20.90
N SER A 75 -23.17 -13.82 -20.81
CA SER A 75 -22.25 -13.61 -21.93
C SER A 75 -21.31 -14.80 -22.01
N GLY A 76 -21.60 -15.69 -22.97
CA GLY A 76 -20.82 -16.88 -23.23
C GLY A 76 -19.33 -16.61 -23.48
N ALA A 77 -18.58 -17.68 -23.27
CA ALA A 77 -17.13 -17.84 -23.37
C ALA A 77 -16.33 -17.26 -22.18
N PRO A 78 -15.64 -18.11 -21.39
CA PRO A 78 -14.52 -17.61 -20.62
C PRO A 78 -13.46 -17.18 -21.64
N ALA A 79 -13.29 -15.88 -21.83
CA ALA A 79 -11.99 -15.39 -22.22
C ALA A 79 -11.05 -15.89 -21.14
N ALA A 80 -10.22 -16.88 -21.48
CA ALA A 80 -9.08 -17.24 -20.65
C ALA A 80 -8.36 -15.91 -20.40
N VAL A 81 -8.48 -15.40 -19.19
CA VAL A 81 -7.56 -14.37 -18.71
C VAL A 81 -6.24 -15.11 -18.77
N PRO A 82 -5.31 -14.78 -19.68
CA PRO A 82 -3.98 -15.32 -19.52
C PRO A 82 -3.60 -14.94 -18.09
N SER A 83 -3.23 -15.93 -17.27
CA SER A 83 -2.45 -15.61 -16.09
C SER A 83 -1.43 -14.61 -16.59
N PRO A 84 -1.34 -13.39 -16.02
CA PRO A 84 -0.13 -12.64 -16.26
C PRO A 84 0.95 -13.64 -15.90
N ASP A 85 1.79 -13.99 -16.87
CA ASP A 85 3.13 -14.44 -16.56
C ASP A 85 3.60 -13.32 -15.65
N VAL A 86 3.54 -13.57 -14.34
CA VAL A 86 4.24 -12.77 -13.37
C VAL A 86 5.65 -13.18 -13.72
N PRO A 87 6.41 -12.37 -14.49
CA PRO A 87 7.81 -12.66 -14.63
C PRO A 87 8.33 -12.82 -13.21
N PRO A 88 9.30 -13.73 -12.97
CA PRO A 88 10.03 -13.72 -11.71
C PRO A 88 10.25 -12.26 -11.32
N PHE A 89 10.01 -11.90 -10.04
CA PHE A 89 10.45 -10.60 -9.55
C PHE A 89 11.97 -10.60 -9.72
N GLU A 90 12.38 -10.15 -10.89
CA GLU A 90 13.74 -9.84 -11.21
C GLU A 90 13.95 -8.59 -10.38
N PRO A 91 14.77 -8.65 -9.33
CA PRO A 91 15.14 -7.42 -8.64
C PRO A 91 15.56 -6.47 -9.75
N PRO A 92 15.03 -5.24 -9.82
CA PRO A 92 15.47 -4.32 -10.84
C PRO A 92 16.99 -4.33 -10.71
N SER A 93 17.69 -4.80 -11.73
CA SER A 93 19.14 -4.77 -11.79
C SER A 93 19.42 -3.63 -12.75
N SER A 94 19.92 -2.53 -12.22
CA SER A 94 20.51 -1.53 -13.09
C SER A 94 21.96 -1.94 -13.22
N ASP A 95 22.36 -2.41 -14.40
CA ASP A 95 23.77 -2.63 -14.77
C ASP A 95 24.54 -1.29 -14.94
N GLY A 96 23.90 -0.16 -14.59
CA GLY A 96 24.48 1.17 -14.65
C GLY A 96 25.29 1.50 -13.39
N PRO A 97 26.25 2.43 -13.48
CA PRO A 97 27.09 2.82 -12.36
C PRO A 97 26.25 3.41 -11.22
N VAL A 98 26.63 3.09 -9.98
CA VAL A 98 26.01 3.66 -8.78
C VAL A 98 26.14 5.19 -8.79
N VAL A 99 25.07 5.89 -8.45
CA VAL A 99 24.97 7.35 -8.49
C VAL A 99 24.75 7.93 -7.09
N CYS A 100 24.97 9.22 -6.93
CA CYS A 100 24.64 9.96 -5.73
C CYS A 100 24.17 11.38 -6.07
N VAL A 101 23.54 12.02 -5.10
CA VAL A 101 23.22 13.45 -5.17
C VAL A 101 24.40 14.28 -4.63
N PRO A 102 24.64 15.51 -5.12
CA PRO A 102 25.74 16.33 -4.64
C PRO A 102 25.58 16.64 -3.14
N GLY A 103 26.66 16.42 -2.39
CA GLY A 103 26.65 16.56 -0.92
C GLY A 103 25.89 15.46 -0.17
N GLY A 104 25.38 14.44 -0.88
CA GLY A 104 24.75 13.28 -0.27
C GLY A 104 25.75 12.32 0.35
N THR A 105 25.31 11.60 1.38
CA THR A 105 26.10 10.55 2.05
C THR A 105 25.77 9.14 1.57
N LEU A 106 24.81 9.01 0.65
CA LEU A 106 24.27 7.73 0.20
C LEU A 106 24.58 7.46 -1.26
N ALA A 107 24.98 6.22 -1.53
CA ALA A 107 25.06 5.60 -2.84
C ALA A 107 23.68 5.06 -3.25
N HIS A 108 23.25 5.34 -4.47
CA HIS A 108 21.95 4.97 -5.03
C HIS A 108 22.12 4.18 -6.32
N ARG A 109 21.17 3.29 -6.60
CA ARG A 109 21.00 2.76 -7.96
C ARG A 109 20.46 3.85 -8.89
N PRO A 110 20.79 3.83 -10.20
CA PRO A 110 20.33 4.82 -11.18
C PRO A 110 18.81 5.00 -11.25
N ASP A 111 18.07 3.93 -10.98
CA ASP A 111 16.60 3.88 -11.00
C ASP A 111 15.95 4.12 -9.63
N CYS A 112 16.73 4.50 -8.61
CA CYS A 112 16.19 4.74 -7.27
C CYS A 112 15.18 5.91 -7.29
N PRO A 113 13.98 5.76 -6.71
CA PRO A 113 12.96 6.81 -6.71
C PRO A 113 13.40 8.10 -5.98
N LEU A 114 14.44 8.02 -5.14
CA LEU A 114 15.00 9.19 -4.45
C LEU A 114 15.95 10.04 -5.31
N VAL A 115 16.42 9.50 -6.43
CA VAL A 115 17.23 10.21 -7.44
C VAL A 115 16.48 10.46 -8.74
N ALA A 116 15.35 9.78 -8.94
CA ALA A 116 14.48 9.99 -10.09
C ALA A 116 14.08 11.47 -10.23
N GLY A 117 14.36 12.06 -11.40
CA GLY A 117 14.00 13.44 -11.72
C GLY A 117 14.93 14.52 -11.13
N LYS A 118 16.04 14.16 -10.47
CA LYS A 118 17.04 15.12 -9.99
C LYS A 118 18.13 15.36 -11.05
N PRO A 119 18.22 16.57 -11.63
CA PRO A 119 19.19 16.86 -12.70
C PRO A 119 20.65 16.86 -12.20
N GLU A 120 20.85 17.04 -10.89
CA GLU A 120 22.17 17.11 -10.27
C GLU A 120 22.78 15.74 -9.92
N VAL A 121 22.14 14.62 -10.28
CA VAL A 121 22.62 13.27 -10.00
C VAL A 121 23.90 12.98 -10.78
N GLU A 122 24.92 12.48 -10.09
CA GLU A 122 26.23 12.20 -10.65
C GLU A 122 26.76 10.82 -10.21
N PRO A 123 27.68 10.19 -10.98
CA PRO A 123 28.32 8.94 -10.57
C PRO A 123 29.07 9.06 -9.24
N VAL A 124 29.04 8.00 -8.41
CA VAL A 124 29.75 7.99 -7.12
C VAL A 124 31.25 8.18 -7.30
N GLY A 125 31.85 7.56 -8.31
CA GLY A 125 33.31 7.59 -8.55
C GLY A 125 34.07 6.92 -7.40
N ASP A 126 35.17 7.53 -6.94
CA ASP A 126 36.03 7.00 -5.87
C ASP A 126 35.52 7.34 -4.44
N ARG A 127 34.32 7.90 -4.31
CA ARG A 127 33.74 8.27 -3.01
C ARG A 127 33.27 7.02 -2.26
N VAL A 128 33.62 6.94 -0.98
CA VAL A 128 33.08 5.93 -0.06
C VAL A 128 31.79 6.47 0.56
N LEU A 129 30.65 5.92 0.14
CA LEU A 129 29.30 6.31 0.59
C LEU A 129 28.55 5.08 1.11
N ASP A 130 27.64 5.28 2.07
CA ASP A 130 26.81 4.20 2.59
C ASP A 130 25.76 3.77 1.53
N PRO A 131 25.43 2.47 1.43
CA PRO A 131 24.39 2.02 0.51
C PRO A 131 23.01 2.55 0.94
N CYS A 132 22.24 3.07 -0.01
CA CYS A 132 20.88 3.52 0.27
C CYS A 132 19.98 2.34 0.69
N PRO A 133 19.26 2.41 1.83
CA PRO A 133 18.42 1.32 2.32
C PRO A 133 17.14 1.11 1.52
N VAL A 134 16.82 2.01 0.58
CA VAL A 134 15.61 1.93 -0.26
C VAL A 134 15.87 1.13 -1.54
N CYS A 135 17.06 1.26 -2.14
CA CYS A 135 17.39 0.59 -3.39
C CYS A 135 18.52 -0.44 -3.26
N GLU A 136 19.17 -0.53 -2.10
CA GLU A 136 20.20 -1.53 -1.75
C GLU A 136 21.20 -1.77 -2.90
N PRO A 137 21.98 -0.75 -3.31
CA PRO A 137 22.92 -0.89 -4.42
C PRO A 137 24.01 -1.92 -4.10
N GLN A 138 24.42 -2.69 -5.11
CA GLN A 138 25.66 -3.46 -5.04
C GLN A 138 26.83 -2.48 -5.19
N VAL A 139 27.53 -2.20 -4.09
CA VAL A 139 28.71 -1.32 -4.01
C VAL A 139 29.99 -2.12 -3.84
#